data_AF-A0A3M6UV59-F1
#
_entry.id   AF-A0A3M6UV59-F1
#
_cell.length_a   1.000
_cell.length_b   1.000
_cell.length_c   1.000
_cell.angle_alpha   90.00
_cell.angle_beta   90.00
_cell.angle_gamma   90.00
#
_symmetry.space_group_name_H-M   'P 1'
#
loop_
_entity.id
_entity.type
_entity.pdbx_description
1 polymer ?
#
loop_
_entity_poly.entity_id
_entity_poly.type
_entity_poly.pdbx_seq_one_letter_code
_entity_poly.pdbx_strand_id
1 'polypeptide(L)'
;MMPSEEEVLLLCMKYDKMKPTVHDAMKDAENLNKNFSSAGVSLILECRLLTAVANHPCFLPENPLNAEVQVNSLLPYLSSSCSWVRSMACSLMRVFASRLDPKGQHIETQVVIVCKNLQTTYEESFAVKNTRFHLCQVIACSSLCYITISWAALLPLSAIKFVLLTLQTVLSILNNPGECSSSFLYQVALDGLGKLLKCPATWNVLSMLEKQDTLTKYMGIFLEKERSTDDVNITARMLEVIDDADVLHAILNLPDKHLAKTKELSQLDVLFDRGCCDTKKVNRLYTVVKRKFKFE
;
A
#
# COMPACT_ATOMS: atom_id res chain seq x y z
N MET A 1 22.66 16.42 -0.32
CA MET A 1 21.29 15.91 -0.51
C MET A 1 21.13 15.60 -2.00
N MET A 2 20.44 14.52 -2.39
CA MET A 2 20.14 14.35 -3.81
C MET A 2 19.13 15.42 -4.24
N PRO A 3 19.23 16.01 -5.45
CA PRO A 3 18.33 17.09 -5.90
C PRO A 3 16.83 16.75 -5.70
N SER A 4 16.46 15.50 -5.90
CA SER A 4 15.09 14.99 -5.76
C SER A 4 14.53 15.02 -4.33
N GLU A 5 15.36 14.80 -3.30
CA GLU A 5 14.93 14.90 -1.90
C GLU A 5 14.72 16.35 -1.48
N GLU A 6 15.53 17.26 -2.04
CA GLU A 6 15.44 18.71 -1.79
C GLU A 6 14.17 19.29 -2.39
N GLU A 7 13.80 18.89 -3.61
CA GLU A 7 12.55 19.29 -4.23
C GLU A 7 11.33 18.88 -3.40
N VAL A 8 11.32 17.66 -2.88
CA VAL A 8 10.23 17.15 -2.02
C VAL A 8 10.21 17.88 -0.68
N LEU A 9 11.37 18.19 -0.09
CA LEU A 9 11.45 18.97 1.13
C LEU A 9 10.90 20.39 0.93
N LEU A 10 11.27 21.05 -0.17
CA LEU A 10 10.76 22.37 -0.54
C LEU A 10 9.24 22.34 -0.75
N LEU A 11 8.72 21.27 -1.35
CA LEU A 11 7.28 21.07 -1.50
C LEU A 11 6.58 20.92 -0.13
N CYS A 12 7.15 20.13 0.79
CA CYS A 12 6.61 20.03 2.15
C CYS A 12 6.63 21.39 2.87
N MET A 13 7.73 22.16 2.76
CA MET A 13 7.81 23.51 3.33
C MET A 13 6.78 24.48 2.73
N LYS A 14 6.41 24.30 1.45
CA LYS A 14 5.29 25.04 0.83
C LYS A 14 3.96 24.64 1.50
N TYR A 15 3.73 23.36 1.76
CA TYR A 15 2.52 22.84 2.39
C TYR A 15 2.40 23.15 3.89
N ASP A 16 3.51 23.44 4.57
CA ASP A 16 3.48 23.99 5.93
C ASP A 16 2.86 25.40 5.98
N LYS A 17 3.00 26.17 4.90
CA LYS A 17 2.56 27.57 4.81
C LYS A 17 1.19 27.72 4.18
N MET A 18 0.75 26.73 3.39
CA MET A 18 -0.47 26.78 2.61
C MET A 18 -1.13 25.41 2.58
N LYS A 19 -2.45 25.35 2.74
CA LYS A 19 -3.23 24.13 2.53
C LYS A 19 -3.56 23.97 1.04
N PRO A 20 -2.89 23.08 0.28
CA PRO A 20 -3.16 22.91 -1.15
C PRO A 20 -4.52 22.26 -1.37
N THR A 21 -5.15 22.55 -2.50
CA THR A 21 -6.25 21.71 -2.99
C THR A 21 -5.71 20.40 -3.57
N VAL A 22 -6.59 19.41 -3.78
CA VAL A 22 -6.22 18.18 -4.49
C VAL A 22 -5.66 18.51 -5.89
N HIS A 23 -6.25 19.47 -6.59
CA HIS A 23 -5.78 19.88 -7.91
C HIS A 23 -4.38 20.50 -7.87
N ASP A 24 -4.08 21.32 -6.86
CA ASP A 24 -2.74 21.89 -6.67
C ASP A 24 -1.70 20.79 -6.40
N ALA A 25 -2.05 19.81 -5.56
CA ALA A 25 -1.18 18.66 -5.29
C ALA A 25 -0.90 17.83 -6.55
N MET A 26 -1.87 17.67 -7.45
CA MET A 26 -1.66 16.98 -8.72
C MET A 26 -0.76 17.77 -9.67
N LYS A 27 -0.88 19.11 -9.71
CA LYS A 27 0.06 19.96 -10.47
C LYS A 27 1.48 19.86 -9.93
N ASP A 28 1.64 19.88 -8.61
CA ASP A 28 2.94 19.71 -7.97
C ASP A 28 3.53 18.33 -8.28
N ALA A 29 2.72 17.26 -8.24
CA ALA A 29 3.15 15.91 -8.62
C ALA A 29 3.55 15.81 -10.11
N GLU A 30 2.85 16.50 -11.01
CA GLU A 30 3.23 16.56 -12.43
C GLU A 30 4.57 17.27 -12.65
N ASN A 31 4.85 18.33 -11.88
CA ASN A 31 6.12 19.03 -11.92
C ASN A 31 7.25 18.14 -11.39
N LEU A 32 7.04 17.47 -10.25
CA LEU A 32 8.01 16.49 -9.72
C LEU A 32 8.27 15.36 -10.73
N ASN A 33 7.24 14.85 -11.42
CA ASN A 33 7.41 13.80 -12.43
C ASN A 33 8.46 14.16 -13.49
N LYS A 34 8.48 15.43 -13.94
CA LYS A 34 9.40 15.92 -14.98
C LYS A 34 10.86 15.86 -14.49
N ASN A 35 11.08 16.19 -13.22
CA ASN A 35 12.41 16.21 -12.61
C ASN A 35 12.89 14.79 -12.25
N PHE A 36 11.99 13.95 -11.73
CA PHE A 36 12.33 12.58 -11.34
C PHE A 36 12.56 11.67 -12.54
N SER A 37 11.82 11.89 -13.64
CA SER A 37 11.96 11.14 -14.89
C SER A 37 13.36 11.25 -15.51
N SER A 38 14.13 12.29 -15.19
CA SER A 38 15.49 12.53 -15.71
C SER A 38 16.59 12.23 -14.69
N ALA A 39 16.26 12.13 -13.40
CA ALA A 39 17.23 12.00 -12.31
C ALA A 39 17.63 10.56 -11.96
N GLY A 40 16.97 9.54 -12.52
CA GLY A 40 17.30 8.13 -12.27
C GLY A 40 17.05 7.68 -10.83
N VAL A 41 16.03 8.23 -10.18
CA VAL A 41 15.69 7.93 -8.79
C VAL A 41 15.24 6.47 -8.65
N SER A 42 15.70 5.78 -7.61
CA SER A 42 15.25 4.40 -7.37
C SER A 42 13.76 4.37 -7.02
N LEU A 43 13.04 3.35 -7.50
CA LEU A 43 11.61 3.15 -7.23
C LEU A 43 11.27 3.17 -5.73
N ILE A 44 12.13 2.59 -4.89
CA ILE A 44 11.94 2.56 -3.43
C ILE A 44 11.97 3.98 -2.86
N LEU A 45 12.94 4.79 -3.30
CA LEU A 45 13.05 6.19 -2.86
C LEU A 45 11.88 7.02 -3.37
N GLU A 46 11.46 6.84 -4.62
CA GLU A 46 10.27 7.52 -5.16
C GLU A 46 9.01 7.20 -4.34
N CYS A 47 8.78 5.93 -4.01
CA CYS A 47 7.65 5.51 -3.17
C CYS A 47 7.66 6.19 -1.80
N ARG A 48 8.84 6.27 -1.16
CA ARG A 48 9.01 6.92 0.15
C ARG A 48 8.73 8.40 0.08
N LEU A 49 9.30 9.10 -0.90
CA LEU A 49 9.13 10.53 -1.08
C LEU A 49 7.67 10.89 -1.38
N LEU A 50 7.04 10.17 -2.31
CA LEU A 50 5.63 10.38 -2.64
C LEU A 50 4.71 10.13 -1.43
N THR A 51 4.97 9.07 -0.67
CA THR A 51 4.20 8.75 0.53
C THR A 51 4.41 9.79 1.63
N ALA A 52 5.61 10.36 1.77
CA ALA A 52 5.87 11.46 2.70
C ALA A 52 5.05 12.71 2.34
N VAL A 53 4.98 13.06 1.05
CA VAL A 53 4.14 14.17 0.58
C VAL A 53 2.65 13.90 0.86
N ALA A 54 2.15 12.71 0.53
CA ALA A 54 0.74 12.37 0.75
C ALA A 54 0.37 12.34 2.25
N ASN A 55 1.29 11.94 3.12
CA ASN A 55 1.10 11.94 4.58
C ASN A 55 1.22 13.32 5.23
N HIS A 56 1.48 14.38 4.45
CA HIS A 56 1.60 15.71 5.00
C HIS A 56 0.31 16.11 5.75
N PRO A 57 0.39 16.67 6.98
CA PRO A 57 -0.80 16.95 7.80
C PRO A 57 -1.84 17.86 7.13
N CYS A 58 -1.43 18.71 6.18
CA CYS A 58 -2.33 19.58 5.43
C CYS A 58 -3.39 18.81 4.62
N PHE A 59 -3.12 17.55 4.26
CA PHE A 59 -4.04 16.70 3.52
C PHE A 59 -5.01 15.95 4.42
N LEU A 60 -4.86 15.97 5.74
CA LEU A 60 -5.82 15.28 6.60
C LEU A 60 -7.19 15.95 6.50
N PRO A 61 -8.24 15.21 6.08
CA PRO A 61 -9.59 15.75 6.09
C PRO A 61 -10.01 16.21 7.48
N GLU A 62 -10.68 17.35 7.57
CA GLU A 62 -11.10 17.94 8.84
C GLU A 62 -12.30 17.20 9.47
N ASN A 63 -13.13 16.60 8.62
CA ASN A 63 -14.32 15.86 9.00
C ASN A 63 -14.69 14.84 7.91
N PRO A 64 -15.60 13.89 8.20
CA PRO A 64 -15.96 12.85 7.24
C PRO A 64 -16.58 13.34 5.93
N LEU A 65 -17.40 14.40 5.97
CA LEU A 65 -18.00 14.98 4.77
C LEU A 65 -16.90 15.53 3.84
N ASN A 66 -15.91 16.21 4.42
CA ASN A 66 -14.74 16.68 3.70
C ASN A 66 -13.91 15.52 3.11
N ALA A 67 -13.79 14.40 3.84
CA ALA A 67 -13.08 13.21 3.37
C ALA A 67 -13.75 12.61 2.12
N GLU A 68 -15.08 12.51 2.10
CA GLU A 68 -15.83 12.01 0.95
C GLU A 68 -15.66 12.90 -0.29
N VAL A 69 -15.77 14.22 -0.12
CA VAL A 69 -15.53 15.19 -1.20
C VAL A 69 -14.12 15.03 -1.76
N GLN A 70 -13.13 14.85 -0.89
CA GLN A 70 -11.74 14.68 -1.30
C GLN A 70 -11.50 13.34 -2.01
N VAL A 71 -12.09 12.23 -1.55
CA VAL A 71 -12.05 10.93 -2.27
C VAL A 71 -12.59 11.09 -3.68
N ASN A 72 -13.75 11.72 -3.85
CA ASN A 72 -14.36 11.91 -5.17
C ASN A 72 -13.52 12.82 -6.07
N SER A 73 -12.85 13.82 -5.50
CA SER A 73 -11.96 14.71 -6.26
C SER A 73 -10.71 14.01 -6.82
N LEU A 74 -10.34 12.84 -6.30
CA LEU A 74 -9.19 12.06 -6.79
C LEU A 74 -9.49 11.20 -8.02
N LEU A 75 -10.75 10.85 -8.25
CA LEU A 75 -11.16 9.89 -9.29
C LEU A 75 -10.61 10.23 -10.69
N PRO A 76 -10.62 11.49 -11.15
CA PRO A 76 -10.09 11.83 -12.48
C PRO A 76 -8.57 11.59 -12.63
N TYR A 77 -7.84 11.57 -11.51
CA TYR A 77 -6.37 11.45 -11.52
C TYR A 77 -5.88 10.00 -11.45
N LEU A 78 -6.76 9.07 -11.07
CA LEU A 78 -6.44 7.64 -10.97
C LEU A 78 -6.16 6.97 -12.32
N SER A 79 -6.56 7.58 -13.42
CA SER A 79 -6.25 7.15 -14.79
C SER A 79 -5.24 8.06 -15.49
N SER A 80 -4.64 9.03 -14.78
CA SER A 80 -3.69 10.00 -15.37
C SER A 80 -2.54 9.32 -16.12
N SER A 81 -2.15 9.87 -17.27
CA SER A 81 -0.97 9.41 -18.03
C SER A 81 0.36 9.80 -17.36
N CYS A 82 0.32 10.62 -16.30
CA CYS A 82 1.50 10.97 -15.51
C CYS A 82 1.64 10.04 -14.31
N SER A 83 2.76 9.31 -14.25
CA SER A 83 2.99 8.26 -13.23
C SER A 83 2.93 8.80 -11.80
N TRP A 84 3.53 9.97 -11.53
CA TRP A 84 3.49 10.61 -10.22
C TRP A 84 2.10 11.15 -9.86
N VAL A 85 1.35 11.72 -10.81
CA VAL A 85 -0.03 12.17 -10.56
C VAL A 85 -0.90 10.99 -10.17
N ARG A 86 -0.84 9.91 -10.96
CA ARG A 86 -1.59 8.68 -10.69
C ARG A 86 -1.22 8.08 -9.34
N SER A 87 0.08 8.02 -9.03
CA SER A 87 0.59 7.48 -7.77
C SER A 87 0.22 8.36 -6.57
N MET A 88 0.29 9.70 -6.72
CA MET A 88 -0.13 10.64 -5.69
C MET A 88 -1.62 10.48 -5.39
N ALA A 89 -2.44 10.30 -6.44
CA ALA A 89 -3.86 10.03 -6.28
C ALA A 89 -4.12 8.74 -5.51
N CYS A 90 -3.42 7.64 -5.83
CA CYS A 90 -3.50 6.39 -5.05
C CYS A 90 -3.07 6.55 -3.58
N SER A 91 -2.05 7.37 -3.30
CA SER A 91 -1.56 7.57 -1.93
C SER A 91 -2.49 8.47 -1.11
N LEU A 92 -3.02 9.54 -1.70
CA LEU A 92 -4.03 10.41 -1.08
C LEU A 92 -5.37 9.69 -0.91
N MET A 93 -5.74 8.78 -1.82
CA MET A 93 -6.94 7.96 -1.70
C MET A 93 -6.94 7.19 -0.37
N ARG A 94 -5.80 6.61 0.00
CA ARG A 94 -5.60 5.95 1.30
C ARG A 94 -5.76 6.92 2.47
N VAL A 95 -5.19 8.13 2.37
CA VAL A 95 -5.28 9.14 3.43
C VAL A 95 -6.72 9.58 3.64
N PHE A 96 -7.44 9.92 2.57
CA PHE A 96 -8.81 10.40 2.66
C PHE A 96 -9.78 9.29 3.06
N ALA A 97 -9.61 8.08 2.50
CA ALA A 97 -10.41 6.92 2.88
C ALA A 97 -10.27 6.56 4.36
N SER A 98 -9.16 6.90 5.03
CA SER A 98 -8.99 6.65 6.47
C SER A 98 -9.86 7.57 7.37
N ARG A 99 -10.48 8.60 6.81
CA ARG A 99 -11.30 9.59 7.53
C ARG A 99 -12.77 9.58 7.13
N LEU A 100 -13.21 8.64 6.29
CA LEU A 100 -14.63 8.46 6.01
C LEU A 100 -15.38 8.05 7.28
N ASP A 101 -16.69 8.33 7.33
CA ASP A 101 -17.52 8.02 8.48
C ASP A 101 -17.86 6.51 8.50
N PRO A 102 -17.36 5.72 9.47
CA PRO A 102 -17.68 4.31 9.57
C PRO A 102 -19.17 4.04 9.86
N LYS A 103 -19.95 5.05 10.27
CA LYS A 103 -21.39 4.96 10.50
C LYS A 103 -22.22 5.54 9.35
N GLY A 104 -21.57 5.98 8.27
CA GLY A 104 -22.25 6.52 7.11
C GLY A 104 -23.13 5.48 6.42
N GLN A 105 -24.31 5.90 5.95
CA GLN A 105 -25.31 5.01 5.34
C GLN A 105 -24.78 4.23 4.12
N HIS A 106 -23.77 4.76 3.42
CA HIS A 106 -23.21 4.18 2.20
C HIS A 106 -21.73 3.78 2.33
N ILE A 107 -21.21 3.71 3.56
CA ILE A 107 -19.78 3.52 3.78
C ILE A 107 -19.24 2.21 3.19
N GLU A 108 -20.00 1.13 3.28
CA GLU A 108 -19.61 -0.16 2.72
C GLU A 108 -19.40 -0.07 1.21
N THR A 109 -20.34 0.56 0.52
CA THR A 109 -20.27 0.79 -0.93
C THR A 109 -19.09 1.70 -1.27
N GLN A 110 -18.88 2.76 -0.51
CA GLN A 110 -17.75 3.68 -0.71
C GLN A 110 -16.40 2.97 -0.57
N VAL A 111 -16.21 2.16 0.47
CA VAL A 111 -14.95 1.40 0.67
C VAL A 111 -14.73 0.40 -0.46
N VAL A 112 -15.77 -0.30 -0.92
CA VAL A 112 -15.67 -1.22 -2.07
C VAL A 112 -15.29 -0.46 -3.34
N ILE A 113 -15.90 0.71 -3.60
CA ILE A 113 -15.56 1.56 -4.75
C ILE A 113 -14.11 2.01 -4.68
N VAL A 114 -13.64 2.46 -3.52
CA VAL A 114 -12.24 2.87 -3.31
C VAL A 114 -11.29 1.71 -3.61
N CYS A 115 -11.57 0.51 -3.11
CA CYS A 115 -10.75 -0.68 -3.36
C CYS A 115 -10.76 -1.07 -4.84
N LYS A 116 -11.93 -1.06 -5.49
CA LYS A 116 -12.05 -1.32 -6.94
C LYS A 116 -11.26 -0.31 -7.76
N ASN A 117 -11.35 0.96 -7.43
CA ASN A 117 -10.61 2.00 -8.13
C ASN A 117 -9.09 1.79 -8.01
N LEU A 118 -8.59 1.43 -6.82
CA LEU A 118 -7.16 1.10 -6.66
C LEU A 118 -6.75 -0.16 -7.44
N GLN A 119 -7.59 -1.19 -7.47
CA GLN A 119 -7.37 -2.37 -8.30
C GLN A 119 -7.30 -1.99 -9.79
N THR A 120 -8.31 -1.28 -10.30
CA THR A 120 -8.35 -0.85 -11.70
C THR A 120 -7.14 0.01 -12.05
N THR A 121 -6.74 0.94 -11.17
CA THR A 121 -5.54 1.74 -11.38
C THR A 121 -4.27 0.89 -11.45
N TYR A 122 -4.15 -0.17 -10.63
CA TYR A 122 -3.06 -1.13 -10.72
C TYR A 122 -3.08 -1.87 -12.08
N GLU A 123 -4.22 -2.43 -12.48
CA GLU A 123 -4.40 -3.19 -13.73
C GLU A 123 -4.11 -2.34 -14.97
N GLU A 124 -4.63 -1.11 -15.01
CA GLU A 124 -4.36 -0.16 -16.09
C GLU A 124 -2.90 0.27 -16.13
N SER A 125 -2.25 0.41 -14.97
CA SER A 125 -0.81 0.75 -14.91
C SER A 125 0.07 -0.40 -15.38
N PHE A 126 -0.38 -1.64 -15.21
CA PHE A 126 0.24 -2.83 -15.76
C PHE A 126 0.13 -2.90 -17.29
N ALA A 127 -1.03 -2.55 -17.85
CA ALA A 127 -1.25 -2.57 -19.30
C ALA A 127 -0.35 -1.61 -20.10
N VAL A 128 0.14 -0.52 -19.48
CA VAL A 128 0.88 0.56 -20.18
C VAL A 128 2.31 0.15 -20.59
N LYS A 129 2.83 -1.02 -20.18
CA LYS A 129 4.17 -1.55 -20.54
C LYS A 129 5.32 -0.53 -20.41
N ASN A 130 5.17 0.45 -19.51
CA ASN A 130 6.15 1.50 -19.26
C ASN A 130 6.60 1.39 -17.80
N THR A 131 7.91 1.26 -17.60
CA THR A 131 8.50 1.02 -16.28
C THR A 131 8.26 2.14 -15.27
N ARG A 132 7.96 3.36 -15.74
CA ARG A 132 7.59 4.49 -14.87
C ARG A 132 6.30 4.24 -14.09
N PHE A 133 5.41 3.38 -14.60
CA PHE A 133 4.18 3.03 -13.90
C PHE A 133 4.37 1.99 -12.78
N HIS A 134 5.59 1.48 -12.56
CA HIS A 134 5.88 0.63 -11.39
C HIS A 134 5.64 1.37 -10.08
N LEU A 135 5.91 2.69 -10.05
CA LEU A 135 5.57 3.53 -8.90
C LEU A 135 4.08 3.43 -8.59
N CYS A 136 3.24 3.57 -9.62
CA CYS A 136 1.80 3.49 -9.46
C CYS A 136 1.34 2.09 -9.03
N GLN A 137 1.88 1.03 -9.63
CA GLN A 137 1.56 -0.34 -9.24
C GLN A 137 1.86 -0.60 -7.75
N VAL A 138 3.04 -0.18 -7.28
CA VAL A 138 3.44 -0.34 -5.88
C VAL A 138 2.53 0.47 -4.95
N ILE A 139 2.28 1.74 -5.27
CA ILE A 139 1.45 2.60 -4.43
C ILE A 139 -0.01 2.13 -4.42
N ALA A 140 -0.56 1.70 -5.56
CA ALA A 140 -1.91 1.17 -5.65
C ALA A 140 -2.06 -0.13 -4.84
N CYS A 141 -1.15 -1.09 -5.01
CA CYS A 141 -1.15 -2.35 -4.26
C CYS A 141 -1.03 -2.11 -2.74
N SER A 142 -0.08 -1.27 -2.33
CA SER A 142 0.15 -0.97 -0.92
C SER A 142 -1.03 -0.20 -0.29
N SER A 143 -1.58 0.80 -0.98
CA SER A 143 -2.79 1.51 -0.55
C SER A 143 -4.00 0.57 -0.44
N LEU A 144 -4.19 -0.34 -1.40
CA LEU A 144 -5.28 -1.31 -1.38
C LEU A 144 -5.16 -2.21 -0.15
N CYS A 145 -3.98 -2.78 0.13
CA CYS A 145 -3.75 -3.59 1.32
C CYS A 145 -4.04 -2.81 2.60
N TYR A 146 -3.54 -1.57 2.70
CA TYR A 146 -3.76 -0.73 3.88
C TYR A 146 -5.24 -0.44 4.15
N ILE A 147 -5.98 -0.03 3.11
CA ILE A 147 -7.40 0.32 3.22
C ILE A 147 -8.18 -0.92 3.63
N THR A 148 -7.96 -2.06 2.97
CA THR A 148 -8.63 -3.32 3.29
C THR A 148 -8.40 -3.74 4.72
N ILE A 149 -7.16 -3.74 5.22
CA ILE A 149 -6.85 -4.11 6.60
C ILE A 149 -7.54 -3.14 7.59
N SER A 150 -7.46 -1.83 7.31
CA SER A 150 -8.00 -0.81 8.20
C SER A 150 -9.53 -0.86 8.29
N TRP A 151 -10.19 -1.05 7.15
CA TRP A 151 -11.65 -1.04 7.05
C TRP A 151 -12.28 -2.38 7.41
N ALA A 152 -11.59 -3.51 7.22
CA ALA A 152 -12.10 -4.79 7.68
C ALA A 152 -12.31 -4.82 9.20
N ALA A 153 -11.45 -4.13 9.95
CA ALA A 153 -11.59 -3.97 11.39
C ALA A 153 -12.80 -3.10 11.79
N LEU A 154 -13.25 -2.21 10.91
CA LEU A 154 -14.37 -1.29 11.16
C LEU A 154 -15.71 -1.82 10.64
N LEU A 155 -15.69 -2.63 9.58
CA LEU A 155 -16.87 -3.14 8.87
C LEU A 155 -16.86 -4.68 8.73
N PRO A 156 -16.74 -5.44 9.83
CA PRO A 156 -16.49 -6.89 9.75
C PRO A 156 -17.57 -7.67 8.99
N LEU A 157 -18.84 -7.27 9.09
CA LEU A 157 -19.95 -7.99 8.43
C LEU A 157 -19.94 -7.87 6.90
N SER A 158 -19.31 -6.83 6.37
CA SER A 158 -19.35 -6.49 4.95
C SER A 158 -17.96 -6.49 4.31
N ALA A 159 -16.93 -6.79 5.11
CA ALA A 159 -15.54 -6.77 4.70
C ALA A 159 -15.20 -7.78 3.60
N ILE A 160 -15.91 -8.91 3.57
CA ILE A 160 -15.68 -10.01 2.63
C ILE A 160 -15.50 -9.53 1.17
N LYS A 161 -16.32 -8.56 0.73
CA LYS A 161 -16.31 -8.06 -0.66
C LYS A 161 -14.97 -7.42 -1.04
N PHE A 162 -14.42 -6.55 -0.18
CA PHE A 162 -13.18 -5.85 -0.47
C PHE A 162 -11.93 -6.63 -0.01
N VAL A 163 -12.08 -7.55 0.95
CA VAL A 163 -11.01 -8.49 1.30
C VAL A 163 -10.74 -9.45 0.15
N LEU A 164 -11.77 -10.09 -0.42
CA LEU A 164 -11.61 -10.99 -1.57
C LEU A 164 -11.02 -10.27 -2.78
N LEU A 165 -11.50 -9.05 -3.05
CA LEU A 165 -10.95 -8.21 -4.11
C LEU A 165 -9.44 -8.01 -3.94
N THR A 166 -9.01 -7.64 -2.73
CA THR A 166 -7.60 -7.42 -2.41
C THR A 166 -6.77 -8.69 -2.52
N LEU A 167 -7.26 -9.81 -1.98
CA LEU A 167 -6.58 -11.11 -2.08
C LEU A 167 -6.41 -11.54 -3.54
N GLN A 168 -7.44 -11.36 -4.37
CA GLN A 168 -7.36 -11.66 -5.80
C GLN A 168 -6.30 -10.79 -6.50
N THR A 169 -6.27 -9.48 -6.22
CA THR A 169 -5.25 -8.58 -6.79
C THR A 169 -3.85 -9.00 -6.37
N VAL A 170 -3.63 -9.24 -5.07
CA VAL A 170 -2.32 -9.61 -4.52
C VAL A 170 -1.85 -10.96 -5.06
N LEU A 171 -2.71 -11.98 -5.08
CA LEU A 171 -2.37 -13.28 -5.64
C LEU A 171 -2.09 -13.19 -7.15
N SER A 172 -2.80 -12.35 -7.89
CA SER A 172 -2.54 -12.12 -9.32
C SER A 172 -1.15 -11.51 -9.57
N ILE A 173 -0.72 -10.56 -8.72
CA ILE A 173 0.65 -10.01 -8.74
C ILE A 173 1.66 -11.15 -8.52
N LEU A 174 1.44 -11.96 -7.48
CA LEU A 174 2.36 -13.03 -7.10
C LEU A 174 2.43 -14.16 -8.13
N ASN A 175 1.34 -14.42 -8.85
CA ASN A 175 1.25 -15.47 -9.88
C ASN A 175 1.93 -15.10 -11.20
N ASN A 176 2.26 -13.81 -11.41
CA ASN A 176 2.88 -13.34 -12.65
C ASN A 176 4.26 -12.71 -12.38
N PRO A 177 5.22 -13.46 -11.81
CA PRO A 177 6.52 -12.90 -11.43
C PRO A 177 7.38 -12.49 -12.62
N GLY A 178 7.21 -13.13 -13.79
CA GLY A 178 7.95 -12.79 -15.01
C GLY A 178 7.46 -11.51 -15.70
N GLU A 179 6.22 -11.10 -15.43
CA GLU A 179 5.63 -9.84 -15.91
C GLU A 179 5.59 -8.76 -14.83
N CYS A 180 5.73 -9.14 -13.55
CA CYS A 180 6.02 -8.23 -12.46
C CYS A 180 7.42 -7.64 -12.65
N SER A 181 7.44 -6.54 -13.37
CA SER A 181 8.59 -5.79 -13.83
C SER A 181 9.42 -5.12 -12.71
N SER A 182 9.09 -5.37 -11.44
CA SER A 182 9.86 -4.91 -10.27
C SER A 182 9.81 -5.93 -9.13
N SER A 183 10.99 -6.42 -8.71
CA SER A 183 11.13 -7.27 -7.51
C SER A 183 10.57 -6.59 -6.25
N PHE A 184 10.55 -5.26 -6.21
CA PHE A 184 9.98 -4.50 -5.11
C PHE A 184 8.45 -4.61 -5.04
N LEU A 185 7.75 -4.63 -6.19
CA LEU A 185 6.29 -4.84 -6.21
C LEU A 185 5.94 -6.22 -5.67
N TYR A 186 6.71 -7.25 -6.06
CA TYR A 186 6.53 -8.61 -5.56
C TYR A 186 6.66 -8.67 -4.03
N GLN A 187 7.67 -8.00 -3.46
CA GLN A 187 7.84 -7.92 -2.01
C GLN A 187 6.69 -7.19 -1.31
N VAL A 188 6.19 -6.09 -1.89
CA VAL A 188 5.04 -5.36 -1.35
C VAL A 188 3.77 -6.22 -1.36
N ALA A 189 3.56 -7.00 -2.41
CA ALA A 189 2.44 -7.93 -2.51
C ALA A 189 2.56 -9.08 -1.49
N LEU A 190 3.74 -9.66 -1.31
CA LEU A 190 3.99 -10.69 -0.29
C LEU A 190 3.70 -10.17 1.12
N ASP A 191 4.24 -9.00 1.46
CA ASP A 191 4.00 -8.36 2.76
C ASP A 191 2.50 -8.07 2.95
N GLY A 192 1.82 -7.64 1.88
CA GLY A 192 0.38 -7.39 1.86
C GLY A 192 -0.42 -8.65 2.15
N LEU A 193 -0.09 -9.74 1.46
CA LEU A 193 -0.69 -11.05 1.70
C LEU A 193 -0.48 -11.47 3.15
N GLY A 194 0.77 -11.41 3.64
CA GLY A 194 1.10 -11.73 5.03
C GLY A 194 0.24 -10.94 6.01
N LYS A 195 0.09 -9.63 5.85
CA LYS A 195 -0.77 -8.85 6.74
C LYS A 195 -2.26 -9.18 6.64
N LEU A 196 -2.76 -9.53 5.45
CA LEU A 196 -4.16 -9.93 5.25
C LEU A 196 -4.46 -11.28 5.91
N LEU A 197 -3.54 -12.24 5.83
CA LEU A 197 -3.68 -13.55 6.45
C LEU A 197 -3.56 -13.47 7.98
N LYS A 198 -2.58 -12.70 8.48
CA LYS A 198 -2.28 -12.55 9.91
C LYS A 198 -3.23 -11.62 10.66
N CYS A 199 -4.12 -10.90 9.96
CA CYS A 199 -5.09 -9.99 10.57
C CYS A 199 -6.44 -10.69 10.74
N PRO A 200 -6.92 -10.92 11.98
CA PRO A 200 -8.19 -11.61 12.21
C PRO A 200 -9.39 -10.92 11.55
N ALA A 201 -9.37 -9.59 11.47
CA ALA A 201 -10.45 -8.82 10.86
C ALA A 201 -10.59 -9.07 9.34
N THR A 202 -9.51 -9.45 8.66
CA THR A 202 -9.53 -9.80 7.24
C THR A 202 -9.63 -11.30 7.02
N TRP A 203 -9.01 -12.12 7.87
CA TRP A 203 -9.04 -13.57 7.70
C TRP A 203 -10.37 -14.20 8.13
N ASN A 204 -10.94 -13.77 9.25
CA ASN A 204 -12.13 -14.43 9.81
C ASN A 204 -13.44 -14.05 9.11
N VAL A 205 -13.42 -13.03 8.24
CA VAL A 205 -14.57 -12.67 7.42
C VAL A 205 -14.71 -13.58 6.19
N LEU A 206 -13.69 -14.38 5.90
CA LEU A 206 -13.72 -15.38 4.83
C LEU A 206 -14.34 -16.69 5.30
N SER A 207 -15.13 -17.30 4.44
CA SER A 207 -15.60 -18.67 4.58
C SER A 207 -14.45 -19.67 4.45
N MET A 208 -14.67 -20.90 4.91
CA MET A 208 -13.68 -21.97 4.77
C MET A 208 -13.27 -22.22 3.32
N LEU A 209 -14.22 -22.13 2.38
CA LEU A 209 -13.93 -22.31 0.95
C LEU A 209 -13.00 -21.20 0.42
N GLU A 210 -13.27 -19.94 0.76
CA GLU A 210 -12.44 -18.81 0.33
C GLU A 210 -11.04 -18.84 0.94
N LYS A 211 -10.93 -19.29 2.21
CA LYS A 211 -9.64 -19.54 2.86
C LYS A 211 -8.86 -20.63 2.11
N GLN A 212 -9.50 -21.77 1.82
CA GLN A 212 -8.88 -22.87 1.08
C GLN A 212 -8.46 -22.46 -0.33
N ASP A 213 -9.29 -21.73 -1.06
CA ASP A 213 -8.98 -21.24 -2.40
C ASP A 213 -7.78 -20.28 -2.39
N THR A 214 -7.73 -19.37 -1.42
CA THR A 214 -6.64 -18.41 -1.23
C THR A 214 -5.32 -19.14 -0.98
N LEU A 215 -5.33 -20.11 -0.06
CA LEU A 215 -4.15 -20.88 0.31
C LEU A 215 -3.71 -21.82 -0.81
N THR A 216 -4.63 -22.48 -1.50
CA THR A 216 -4.33 -23.36 -2.63
C THR A 216 -3.63 -22.59 -3.75
N LYS A 217 -4.16 -21.41 -4.11
CA LYS A 217 -3.53 -20.53 -5.10
C LYS A 217 -2.12 -20.12 -4.66
N TYR A 218 -1.99 -19.68 -3.42
CA TYR A 218 -0.70 -19.25 -2.90
C TYR A 218 0.35 -20.37 -2.86
N MET A 219 -0.05 -21.58 -2.43
CA MET A 219 0.81 -22.77 -2.45
C MET A 219 1.19 -23.19 -3.87
N GLY A 220 0.27 -23.05 -4.83
CA GLY A 220 0.58 -23.25 -6.25
C GLY A 220 1.70 -22.33 -6.72
N ILE A 221 1.57 -21.03 -6.44
CA ILE A 221 2.59 -20.01 -6.77
C ILE A 221 3.94 -20.35 -6.11
N PHE A 222 3.91 -20.75 -4.83
CA PHE A 222 5.12 -21.14 -4.10
C PHE A 222 5.84 -22.32 -4.75
N LEU A 223 5.11 -23.39 -5.08
CA LEU A 223 5.68 -24.60 -5.69
C LEU A 223 6.23 -24.32 -7.10
N GLU A 224 5.58 -23.46 -7.88
CA GLU A 224 6.09 -23.02 -9.17
C GLU A 224 7.37 -22.17 -9.03
N LYS A 225 7.46 -21.35 -7.99
CA LYS A 225 8.65 -20.54 -7.68
C LYS A 225 9.84 -21.38 -7.24
N GLU A 226 9.62 -22.33 -6.34
CA GLU A 226 10.63 -23.31 -5.90
C GLU A 226 11.22 -24.07 -7.09
N ARG A 227 10.39 -24.41 -8.09
CA ARG A 227 10.81 -25.12 -9.30
C ARG A 227 11.52 -24.26 -10.34
N SER A 228 11.38 -22.93 -10.30
CA SER A 228 11.75 -22.06 -11.42
C SER A 228 13.04 -21.23 -11.25
N THR A 229 13.53 -20.91 -10.03
CA THR A 229 14.75 -20.06 -9.90
C THR A 229 15.47 -20.13 -8.53
N ASP A 230 16.80 -19.94 -8.57
CA ASP A 230 17.81 -19.81 -7.48
C ASP A 230 17.58 -18.68 -6.43
N ASP A 231 16.42 -18.03 -6.40
CA ASP A 231 16.21 -16.83 -5.56
C ASP A 231 15.72 -17.21 -4.15
N VAL A 232 16.63 -17.79 -3.36
CA VAL A 232 16.43 -18.23 -1.97
C VAL A 232 15.75 -17.17 -1.10
N ASN A 233 16.00 -15.87 -1.37
CA ASN A 233 15.43 -14.77 -0.62
C ASN A 233 13.92 -14.59 -0.84
N ILE A 234 13.43 -14.83 -2.06
CA ILE A 234 12.00 -14.78 -2.36
C ILE A 234 11.30 -15.98 -1.72
N THR A 235 11.87 -17.18 -1.89
CA THR A 235 11.33 -18.41 -1.30
C THR A 235 11.28 -18.34 0.23
N ALA A 236 12.32 -17.80 0.88
CA ALA A 236 12.34 -17.58 2.33
C ALA A 236 11.23 -16.64 2.79
N ARG A 237 11.02 -15.50 2.10
CA ARG A 237 9.92 -14.58 2.43
C ARG A 237 8.55 -15.19 2.18
N MET A 238 8.40 -16.02 1.14
CA MET A 238 7.14 -16.71 0.91
C MET A 238 6.80 -17.68 2.05
N LEU A 239 7.81 -18.32 2.65
CA LEU A 239 7.64 -19.16 3.83
C LEU A 239 7.25 -18.33 5.06
N GLU A 240 7.84 -17.14 5.27
CA GLU A 240 7.48 -16.23 6.38
C GLU A 240 6.02 -15.74 6.34
N VAL A 241 5.42 -15.69 5.15
CA VAL A 241 3.98 -15.40 4.98
C VAL A 241 3.10 -16.53 5.54
N ILE A 242 3.56 -17.79 5.45
CA ILE A 242 2.85 -19.01 5.89
C ILE A 242 3.17 -19.38 7.34
N ASP A 243 4.27 -18.88 7.91
CA ASP A 243 4.72 -19.17 9.28
C ASP A 243 3.79 -18.61 10.38
N ASP A 244 2.50 -18.43 10.08
CA ASP A 244 1.46 -18.25 11.06
C ASP A 244 0.79 -19.61 11.35
N ALA A 245 0.76 -19.99 12.62
CA ALA A 245 0.07 -21.17 13.09
C ALA A 245 -1.40 -21.19 12.62
N ASP A 246 -2.06 -20.02 12.54
CA ASP A 246 -3.45 -19.89 12.10
C ASP A 246 -3.64 -20.25 10.61
N VAL A 247 -2.62 -20.00 9.79
CA VAL A 247 -2.60 -20.39 8.36
C VAL A 247 -2.37 -21.89 8.23
N LEU A 248 -1.41 -22.44 8.97
CA LEU A 248 -1.20 -23.89 9.08
C LEU A 248 -2.44 -24.62 9.62
N HIS A 249 -3.14 -24.05 10.60
CA HIS A 249 -4.41 -24.56 11.12
C HIS A 249 -5.50 -24.61 10.04
N ALA A 250 -5.60 -23.56 9.22
CA ALA A 250 -6.52 -23.52 8.08
C ALA A 250 -6.13 -24.50 6.95
N ILE A 251 -4.84 -24.69 6.69
CA ILE A 251 -4.33 -25.69 5.72
C ILE A 251 -4.60 -27.12 6.22
N LEU A 252 -4.46 -27.36 7.52
CA LEU A 252 -4.50 -28.70 8.12
C LEU A 252 -5.87 -29.07 8.72
N ASN A 253 -6.87 -28.20 8.67
CA ASN A 253 -8.18 -28.36 9.33
C ASN A 253 -8.06 -28.74 10.83
N LEU A 254 -7.07 -28.17 11.53
CA LEU A 254 -6.80 -28.49 12.95
C LEU A 254 -7.56 -27.53 13.89
N PRO A 255 -8.10 -28.01 15.03
CA PRO A 255 -8.78 -27.15 16.00
C PRO A 255 -7.81 -26.15 16.67
N ASP A 256 -8.29 -24.93 16.87
CA ASP A 256 -7.52 -23.76 17.32
C ASP A 256 -6.69 -23.99 18.59
N LYS A 257 -5.40 -23.65 18.55
CA LYS A 257 -4.60 -23.36 19.74
C LYS A 257 -3.72 -22.13 19.52
N HIS A 258 -3.97 -21.10 20.33
CA HIS A 258 -3.13 -19.92 20.45
C HIS A 258 -1.68 -20.25 20.81
N LEU A 259 -0.68 -19.68 20.11
CA LEU A 259 0.52 -19.08 20.74
C LEU A 259 1.52 -18.39 19.80
N ALA A 260 2.08 -17.30 20.36
CA ALA A 260 3.39 -16.64 20.18
C ALA A 260 3.73 -15.86 18.88
N LYS A 261 3.83 -14.53 19.04
CA LYS A 261 4.34 -13.56 18.06
C LYS A 261 5.87 -13.51 18.03
N THR A 262 6.48 -13.64 16.85
CA THR A 262 7.82 -13.13 16.54
C THR A 262 7.72 -11.75 15.87
N LYS A 263 8.73 -10.90 16.08
CA LYS A 263 8.68 -9.46 15.82
C LYS A 263 9.80 -9.07 14.86
N GLU A 264 9.52 -9.06 13.56
CA GLU A 264 10.33 -8.37 12.55
C GLU A 264 9.46 -7.42 11.71
N LEU A 265 10.03 -6.26 11.36
CA LEU A 265 9.33 -5.12 10.76
C LEU A 265 9.04 -5.38 9.27
N SER A 266 7.75 -5.33 8.89
CA SER A 266 7.35 -5.48 7.48
C SER A 266 7.68 -4.24 6.64
N GLN A 267 7.92 -4.38 5.33
CA GLN A 267 8.10 -3.25 4.42
C GLN A 267 6.81 -2.41 4.30
N LEU A 268 5.64 -3.03 4.51
CA LEU A 268 4.39 -2.27 4.68
C LEU A 268 4.37 -1.41 5.95
N ASP A 269 5.08 -1.78 7.01
CA ASP A 269 5.30 -0.88 8.15
C ASP A 269 6.32 0.20 7.78
N VAL A 270 7.36 -0.11 7.01
CA VAL A 270 8.28 0.93 6.50
C VAL A 270 7.56 1.96 5.60
N LEU A 271 6.53 1.53 4.87
CA LEU A 271 5.71 2.41 4.03
C LEU A 271 4.60 3.14 4.81
N PHE A 272 4.05 2.54 5.87
CA PHE A 272 2.83 3.02 6.54
C PHE A 272 2.83 3.01 8.08
N ASP A 273 3.98 2.88 8.75
CA ASP A 273 4.02 2.94 10.21
C ASP A 273 3.40 4.25 10.67
N ARG A 274 2.37 4.06 11.50
CA ARG A 274 1.19 4.91 11.60
C ARG A 274 1.52 6.24 12.28
N GLY A 275 0.71 7.24 11.94
CA GLY A 275 0.54 8.44 12.73
C GLY A 275 0.29 8.10 14.20
N CYS A 276 1.21 8.54 15.05
CA CYS A 276 0.88 9.09 16.35
C CYS A 276 1.75 10.33 16.50
N CYS A 277 1.10 11.43 16.86
CA CYS A 277 1.65 12.74 17.15
C CYS A 277 2.72 12.68 18.25
N ASP A 278 3.92 12.21 17.93
CA ASP A 278 5.04 12.21 18.84
C ASP A 278 6.23 12.92 18.18
N THR A 279 6.32 14.21 18.48
CA THR A 279 7.43 15.09 18.09
C THR A 279 8.78 14.49 18.49
N LYS A 280 8.82 13.62 19.53
CA LYS A 280 10.05 12.92 19.93
C LYS A 280 10.44 11.80 18.96
N LYS A 281 9.49 11.12 18.31
CA LYS A 281 9.79 10.08 17.30
C LYS A 281 10.22 10.68 15.97
N VAL A 282 9.59 11.78 15.55
CA VAL A 282 10.03 12.57 14.39
C VAL A 282 11.44 13.14 14.63
N ASN A 283 11.70 13.71 15.81
CA ASN A 283 13.04 14.14 16.18
C ASN A 283 14.05 12.98 16.28
N ARG A 284 13.61 11.78 16.66
CA ARG A 284 14.47 10.58 16.64
C ARG A 284 14.84 10.16 15.23
N LEU A 285 13.89 10.16 14.30
CA LEU A 285 14.15 9.88 12.88
C LEU A 285 15.09 10.94 12.28
N TYR A 286 14.83 12.22 12.57
CA TYR A 286 15.71 13.33 12.20
C TYR A 286 17.13 13.19 12.77
N THR A 287 17.27 12.78 14.04
CA THR A 287 18.57 12.57 14.71
C THR A 287 19.31 11.35 14.17
N VAL A 288 18.60 10.27 13.84
CA VAL A 288 19.18 9.05 13.25
C VAL A 288 19.65 9.33 11.82
N VAL A 289 18.89 10.09 11.03
CA VAL A 289 19.29 10.55 9.69
C VAL A 289 20.53 11.46 9.79
N LYS A 290 20.54 12.43 10.71
CA LYS A 290 21.69 13.34 10.94
C LYS A 290 22.95 12.62 11.45
N ARG A 291 22.82 11.49 12.15
CA ARG A 291 23.94 10.68 12.64
C ARG A 291 24.47 9.67 11.63
N LYS A 292 23.60 9.08 10.79
CA LYS A 292 23.99 8.09 9.77
C LYS A 292 24.61 8.73 8.54
N PHE A 293 24.19 9.95 8.20
CA PHE A 293 24.73 10.71 7.09
C PHE A 293 25.45 11.92 7.69
N LYS A 294 26.75 11.78 7.97
CA LYS A 294 27.57 12.88 8.48
C LYS A 294 27.51 14.05 7.49
N PHE A 295 26.74 15.07 7.82
CA PHE A 295 26.93 16.41 7.28
C PHE A 295 27.90 17.11 8.22
N GLU A 296 29.15 17.24 7.77
CA GLU A 296 29.95 18.42 8.08
C GLU A 296 29.50 19.56 7.15
#